data_AF-A0A662JJ62-F1
#
_entry.id   AF-A0A662JJ62-F1
#
_cell.length_a   1.000
_cell.length_b   1.000
_cell.length_c   1.000
_cell.angle_alpha   90.00
_cell.angle_beta   90.00
_cell.angle_gamma   90.00
#
_symmetry.space_group_name_H-M   'P 1'
#
loop_
_entity.id
_entity.type
_entity.pdbx_description
1 polymer ?
#
loop_
_entity_poly.entity_id
_entity_poly.type
_entity_poly.pdbx_seq_one_letter_code
_entity_poly.pdbx_strand_id
1 'polypeptide(L)'
;MSIDVKTENVDLTSIDPDLWFTLLHLAMRGGLRRGVFVSTPELAKDMGVSQQTASRRILDLESKGYIRRSVSRRGQTIVITDRGAELLRAVYVVL
;
A
#
# COMPACT_ATOMS: atom_id res chain seq x y z
N MET A 1 -9.10 31.36 1.61
CA MET A 1 -9.78 30.07 1.40
C MET A 1 -8.89 29.01 2.02
N SER A 2 -9.20 28.64 3.27
CA SER A 2 -8.39 27.74 4.06
C SER A 2 -8.51 26.33 3.49
N ILE A 3 -7.41 25.77 2.98
CA ILE A 3 -7.33 24.33 2.78
C ILE A 3 -6.79 23.78 4.11
N ASP A 4 -7.72 23.35 4.95
CA ASP A 4 -7.42 22.60 6.16
C ASP A 4 -7.02 21.17 5.75
N VAL A 5 -5.79 21.01 5.24
CA VAL A 5 -5.17 19.68 5.18
C VAL A 5 -4.66 19.42 6.58
N LYS A 6 -5.41 18.64 7.35
CA LYS A 6 -4.88 17.95 8.52
C LYS A 6 -3.85 16.95 8.04
N THR A 7 -2.66 17.43 7.69
CA THR A 7 -1.50 16.60 7.44
C THR A 7 -1.12 16.05 8.81
N GLU A 8 -1.63 14.87 9.16
CA GLU A 8 -0.88 14.03 10.07
C GLU A 8 0.51 13.90 9.44
N ASN A 9 1.56 14.35 10.14
CA ASN A 9 2.92 14.33 9.64
C ASN A 9 3.27 12.89 9.23
N VAL A 10 3.16 12.58 7.93
CA VAL A 10 3.61 11.31 7.37
C VAL A 10 5.12 11.32 7.48
N ASP A 11 5.64 10.58 8.45
CA ASP A 11 7.06 10.42 8.64
C ASP A 11 7.63 9.48 7.56
N LEU A 12 8.04 10.08 6.44
CA LEU A 12 8.72 9.40 5.33
C LEU A 12 10.05 8.77 5.73
N THR A 13 10.67 9.16 6.85
CA THR A 13 11.94 8.58 7.31
C THR A 13 11.74 7.22 8.00
N SER A 14 10.51 6.93 8.43
CA SER A 14 10.15 5.70 9.14
C SER A 14 9.62 4.57 8.26
N ILE A 15 9.34 4.85 6.99
CA ILE A 15 8.80 3.85 6.06
C ILE A 15 9.96 3.06 5.42
N ASP A 16 9.86 1.74 5.49
CA ASP A 16 10.74 0.87 4.70
C ASP A 16 10.45 1.12 3.19
N PRO A 17 11.47 1.45 2.37
CA PRO A 17 11.31 1.66 0.93
C PRO A 17 10.58 0.50 0.23
N ASP A 18 10.84 -0.74 0.66
CA ASP A 18 10.22 -1.92 0.10
C ASP A 18 8.70 -1.97 0.35
N LEU A 19 8.25 -1.48 1.50
CA LEU A 19 6.83 -1.35 1.81
C LEU A 19 6.19 -0.24 0.97
N TRP A 20 6.90 0.87 0.78
CA TRP A 20 6.42 1.95 -0.07
C TRP A 20 6.23 1.49 -1.52
N PHE A 21 7.21 0.80 -2.11
CA PHE A 21 7.10 0.24 -3.46
C PHE A 21 5.98 -0.80 -3.56
N THR A 22 5.78 -1.61 -2.52
CA THR A 22 4.66 -2.56 -2.48
C THR A 22 3.31 -1.83 -2.49
N LEU A 23 3.18 -0.75 -1.72
CA LEU A 23 1.98 0.08 -1.70
C LEU A 23 1.74 0.78 -3.04
N LEU A 24 2.80 1.27 -3.68
CA LEU A 24 2.75 1.86 -5.01
C LEU A 24 2.26 0.84 -6.05
N HIS A 25 2.74 -0.41 -5.97
CA HIS A 25 2.31 -1.48 -6.86
C HIS A 25 0.81 -1.77 -6.76
N LEU A 26 0.29 -1.80 -5.53
CA LEU A 26 -1.15 -1.94 -5.27
C LEU A 26 -1.95 -0.75 -5.81
N ALA A 27 -1.40 0.47 -5.71
CA ALA A 27 -2.03 1.68 -6.24
C ALA A 27 -2.11 1.66 -7.77
N MET A 28 -1.04 1.24 -8.46
CA MET A 28 -1.01 1.09 -9.91
C MET A 28 -2.03 0.07 -10.42
N ARG A 29 -2.35 -0.94 -9.61
CA ARG A 29 -3.42 -1.92 -9.89
C ARG A 29 -4.83 -1.43 -9.56
N GLY A 30 -5.00 -0.15 -9.24
CA GLY A 30 -6.30 0.48 -8.98
C GLY A 30 -6.70 0.55 -7.51
N GLY A 31 -5.85 0.11 -6.58
CA GLY A 31 -6.12 0.02 -5.14
C GLY A 31 -6.49 1.34 -4.46
N LEU A 32 -6.23 2.49 -5.10
CA LEU A 32 -6.62 3.83 -4.65
C LEU A 32 -8.10 4.16 -4.89
N ARG A 33 -8.75 3.54 -5.90
CA ARG A 33 -10.13 3.87 -6.30
C ARG A 33 -11.11 2.76 -5.95
N ARG A 34 -10.70 1.52 -6.15
CA ARG A 34 -11.51 0.31 -5.92
C ARG A 34 -10.59 -0.74 -5.33
N GLY A 35 -11.11 -1.61 -4.47
CA GLY A 35 -10.31 -2.71 -3.94
C GLY A 35 -9.75 -3.56 -5.08
N VAL A 36 -8.44 -3.83 -5.05
CA VAL A 36 -7.77 -4.69 -6.02
C VAL A 36 -7.84 -6.13 -5.53
N PHE A 37 -8.38 -7.03 -6.36
CA PHE A 37 -8.25 -8.46 -6.11
C PHE A 37 -6.87 -8.92 -6.60
N VAL A 38 -6.10 -9.54 -5.71
CA VAL A 38 -4.76 -10.02 -6.00
C VAL A 38 -4.47 -11.28 -5.19
N SER A 39 -3.74 -12.23 -5.78
CA SER A 39 -3.16 -13.34 -5.02
C SER A 39 -1.72 -13.00 -4.60
N THR A 40 -1.27 -13.51 -3.46
CA THR A 40 0.11 -13.27 -3.00
C THR A 40 1.18 -13.75 -3.99
N PRO A 41 1.04 -14.91 -4.67
CA PRO A 41 2.00 -15.33 -5.70
C PRO A 41 2.05 -14.37 -6.91
N GLU A 42 0.90 -13.86 -7.33
CA GLU A 42 0.80 -12.91 -8.43
C GLU A 42 1.50 -11.58 -8.07
N LEU A 43 1.22 -11.05 -6.88
CA LEU A 43 1.89 -9.82 -6.41
C LEU A 43 3.40 -10.03 -6.27
N ALA A 44 3.84 -11.21 -5.81
CA ALA A 44 5.25 -11.53 -5.67
C ALA A 44 5.97 -11.55 -7.02
N LYS A 45 5.36 -12.19 -8.03
CA LYS A 45 5.87 -12.24 -9.40
C LYS A 45 6.05 -10.83 -9.97
N ASP A 46 5.04 -9.99 -9.79
CA ASP A 46 5.06 -8.60 -10.26
C ASP A 46 6.17 -7.76 -9.63
N MET A 47 6.38 -7.92 -8.32
CA MET A 47 7.41 -7.18 -7.59
C MET A 47 8.81 -7.81 -7.72
N GLY A 48 8.94 -8.95 -8.41
CA GLY A 48 10.21 -9.68 -8.52
C GLY A 48 10.73 -10.23 -7.19
N VAL A 49 9.86 -10.56 -6.24
CA VAL A 49 10.22 -11.08 -4.92
C VAL A 49 9.64 -12.47 -4.66
N SER A 50 10.07 -13.12 -3.58
CA SER A 50 9.45 -14.37 -3.14
C SER A 50 8.02 -14.15 -2.62
N GLN A 51 7.18 -15.18 -2.71
CA GLN A 51 5.81 -15.15 -2.18
C GLN A 51 5.80 -14.83 -0.68
N GLN A 52 6.76 -15.34 0.09
CA GLN A 52 6.88 -15.09 1.52
C GLN A 52 7.20 -13.63 1.81
N THR A 53 8.09 -13.01 1.02
CA THR A 53 8.39 -11.58 1.13
C THR A 53 7.17 -10.73 0.79
N ALA A 54 6.47 -11.02 -0.31
CA ALA A 54 5.24 -10.32 -0.65
C ALA A 54 4.17 -10.46 0.44
N SER A 55 4.01 -11.67 1.01
CA SER A 55 3.08 -11.92 2.12
C SER A 55 3.42 -11.08 3.33
N ARG A 56 4.69 -11.02 3.73
CA ARG A 56 5.16 -10.23 4.87
C ARG A 56 4.85 -8.75 4.66
N ARG A 57 5.21 -8.21 3.50
CA ARG A 57 4.99 -6.79 3.18
C ARG A 57 3.51 -6.41 3.19
N ILE A 58 2.60 -7.27 2.72
CA ILE A 58 1.15 -7.04 2.83
C ILE A 58 0.72 -6.96 4.30
N LEU A 59 1.17 -7.90 5.15
CA LEU A 59 0.84 -7.89 6.57
C LEU A 59 1.40 -6.65 7.29
N ASP A 60 2.61 -6.22 6.92
CA ASP A 60 3.22 -5.02 7.47
C ASP A 60 2.46 -3.75 7.05
N LEU A 61 2.03 -3.66 5.78
CA LEU A 61 1.18 -2.55 5.31
C LEU A 61 -0.19 -2.52 6.02
N GLU A 62 -0.80 -3.69 6.26
CA GLU A 62 -2.06 -3.81 6.99
C GLU A 62 -1.89 -3.39 8.46
N SER A 63 -0.86 -3.90 9.14
CA SER A 63 -0.59 -3.58 10.55
C SER A 63 -0.26 -2.10 10.77
N LYS A 64 0.37 -1.45 9.79
CA LYS A 64 0.65 0.00 9.78
C LYS A 64 -0.56 0.85 9.35
N GLY A 65 -1.69 0.22 8.99
CA GLY A 65 -2.93 0.90 8.63
C GLY A 65 -2.93 1.54 7.23
N TYR A 66 -1.97 1.21 6.36
CA TYR A 66 -1.89 1.74 5.00
C TYR A 66 -2.83 1.03 4.02
N ILE A 67 -3.23 -0.19 4.35
CA ILE A 67 -4.22 -0.96 3.59
C ILE A 67 -5.23 -1.63 4.52
N ARG A 68 -6.38 -2.01 3.96
CA ARG A 68 -7.30 -2.99 4.52
C ARG A 68 -7.43 -4.16 3.55
N ARG A 69 -7.63 -5.37 4.05
CA ARG A 69 -7.86 -6.53 3.19
C ARG A 69 -9.05 -7.39 3.62
N SER A 70 -9.58 -8.10 2.63
CA SER A 70 -10.53 -9.19 2.80
C SER A 70 -9.98 -10.43 2.12
N VAL A 71 -9.84 -11.53 2.87
CA VAL A 71 -9.18 -12.75 2.39
C VAL A 71 -10.22 -13.80 2.00
N SER A 72 -9.96 -14.49 0.89
CA SER A 72 -10.78 -15.60 0.36
C SER A 72 -9.90 -16.77 -0.06
N ARG A 73 -10.51 -17.91 -0.43
CA ARG A 73 -9.78 -19.07 -0.96
C ARG A 73 -9.02 -18.80 -2.27
N ARG A 74 -9.40 -17.77 -3.04
CA ARG A 74 -8.81 -17.45 -4.34
C ARG A 74 -7.72 -16.37 -4.28
N GLY A 75 -7.56 -15.71 -3.12
CA GLY A 75 -6.71 -14.53 -2.98
C GLY A 75 -7.33 -13.53 -2.02
N GLN A 76 -6.95 -12.26 -2.15
CA GLN A 76 -7.39 -11.19 -1.26
C GLN A 76 -7.80 -9.96 -2.05
N THR A 77 -8.80 -9.26 -1.56
CA THR A 77 -9.12 -7.91 -2.01
C THR A 77 -8.42 -6.92 -1.09
N ILE A 78 -7.60 -6.05 -1.64
CA ILE A 78 -6.84 -5.03 -0.91
C ILE A 78 -7.37 -3.65 -1.28
N VAL A 79 -7.64 -2.82 -0.28
CA VAL A 79 -8.05 -1.41 -0.43
C VAL A 79 -6.99 -0.55 0.24
N ILE A 80 -6.47 0.45 -0.46
CA ILE A 80 -5.57 1.45 0.13
C ILE A 80 -6.39 2.41 0.98
N THR A 81 -5.95 2.67 2.21
CA THR A 81 -6.61 3.61 3.12
C THR A 81 -6.23 5.05 2.79
N ASP A 82 -6.92 6.03 3.38
CA ASP A 82 -6.54 7.44 3.22
C ASP A 82 -5.10 7.69 3.68
N ARG A 83 -4.68 7.09 4.80
CA ARG A 83 -3.30 7.13 5.31
C ARG A 83 -2.30 6.55 4.32
N GLY A 84 -2.61 5.42 3.68
CA GLY A 84 -1.76 4.85 2.63
C GLY A 84 -1.68 5.74 1.39
N ALA A 85 -2.79 6.38 1.02
CA ALA A 85 -2.84 7.32 -0.09
C ALA A 85 -2.04 8.60 0.20
N GLU A 86 -2.07 9.09 1.45
CA GLU A 86 -1.24 10.20 1.91
C GLU A 86 0.24 9.86 1.85
N LEU A 87 0.63 8.65 2.26
CA LEU A 87 2.01 8.16 2.15
C LEU A 87 2.52 8.16 0.70
N LEU A 88 1.69 7.73 -0.25
CA LEU A 88 2.04 7.78 -1.67
C LEU A 88 2.18 9.22 -2.18
N ARG A 89 1.29 10.13 -1.76
CA ARG A 89 1.33 11.55 -2.16
C ARG A 89 2.51 12.30 -1.55
N ALA A 90 2.90 11.98 -0.32
CA ALA A 90 3.96 12.67 0.39
C ALA A 90 5.31 12.58 -0.34
N VAL A 91 5.59 11.47 -1.03
CA VAL A 91 6.81 11.35 -1.85
C VAL A 91 6.80 12.32 -3.04
N TYR A 92 5.64 12.55 -3.68
CA TYR A 92 5.55 13.49 -4.81
C TYR A 92 5.78 14.95 -4.41
N VAL A 93 5.50 15.32 -3.14
CA VAL A 93 5.72 16.68 -2.64
C VAL A 93 7.22 16.95 -2.37
N VAL A 94 8.03 15.90 -2.21
CA VAL A 94 9.46 15.99 -1.86
C VAL A 94 10.36 15.83 -3.09
N LEU A 95 9.84 15.29 -4.20
CA LEU A 95 10.53 15.16 -5.50
C LEU A 95 10.42 16.43 -6.34
#